data_AF-A0A3Q3VX50-F1
#
_entry.id   AF-A0A3Q3VX50-F1
#
_cell.length_a   1.000
_cell.length_b   1.000
_cell.length_c   1.000
_cell.angle_alpha   90.00
_cell.angle_beta   90.00
_cell.angle_gamma   90.00
#
_symmetry.space_group_name_H-M   'P 1'
#
loop_
_entity.id
_entity.type
_entity.pdbx_description
1 polymer ?
#
loop_
_entity_poly.entity_id
_entity_poly.type
_entity_poly.pdbx_seq_one_letter_code
_entity_poly.pdbx_strand_id
1 'polypeptide(L)'
;MEMHRRIHLELRNRTPSDVRELVLDNCRADEGKIKGLTADFVNLEFLSLINVGLLSVSNLPKLGKVKKLELSDNRISSGLDVLAEKLPNLTHLNLSGNKLKDISTTQHSTVSLSTPLYVFPCENFGTGI
;
A
#
# COMPACT_ATOMS: atom_id res chain seq x y z
N MET A 1 -10.90 5.05 13.69
CA MET A 1 -10.49 6.44 13.38
C MET A 1 -10.42 6.58 11.86
N GLU A 2 -10.83 7.71 11.27
CA GLU A 2 -10.74 7.93 9.82
C GLU A 2 -9.30 8.19 9.38
N MET A 3 -8.95 7.72 8.17
CA MET A 3 -7.59 7.82 7.63
C MET A 3 -7.06 9.27 7.57
N HIS A 4 -7.85 10.20 7.04
CA HIS A 4 -7.43 11.61 6.92
C HIS A 4 -7.10 12.24 8.28
N ARG A 5 -7.86 11.85 9.33
CA ARG A 5 -7.62 12.31 10.70
C ARG A 5 -6.33 11.72 11.26
N ARG A 6 -6.02 10.47 10.95
CA ARG A 6 -4.74 9.86 11.33
C ARG A 6 -3.56 10.56 10.66
N ILE A 7 -3.66 10.87 9.36
CA ILE A 7 -2.60 11.60 8.65
C ILE A 7 -2.29 12.93 9.34
N HIS A 8 -3.33 13.68 9.73
CA HIS A 8 -3.14 14.92 10.48
C HIS A 8 -2.41 14.71 11.83
N LEU A 9 -2.71 13.62 12.54
CA LEU A 9 -2.02 13.27 13.79
C LEU A 9 -0.55 12.86 13.56
N GLU A 10 -0.27 12.11 12.49
CA GLU A 10 1.10 11.68 12.16
C GLU A 10 1.98 12.85 11.69
N LEU A 11 1.38 13.87 11.07
CA LEU A 11 2.10 15.08 10.68
C LEU A 11 2.68 15.80 11.90
N ARG A 12 2.02 15.81 13.07
CA ARG A 12 2.51 16.47 14.31
C ARG A 12 3.06 17.89 14.08
N ASN A 13 2.34 18.69 13.29
CA ASN A 13 2.72 20.05 12.85
C ASN A 13 3.93 20.12 11.88
N ARG A 14 4.39 18.99 11.35
CA ARG A 14 5.38 18.95 10.27
C ARG A 14 4.68 19.13 8.92
N THR A 15 5.45 19.56 7.93
CA THR A 15 4.96 19.57 6.55
C THR A 15 4.95 18.15 5.99
N PRO A 16 4.01 17.80 5.07
CA PRO A 16 4.02 16.50 4.39
C PRO A 16 5.36 16.18 3.71
N SER A 17 6.07 17.20 3.24
CA SER A 17 7.39 17.08 2.63
C SER A 17 8.49 16.67 3.62
N ASP A 18 8.33 16.87 4.93
CA ASP A 18 9.33 16.46 5.92
C ASP A 18 9.13 15.01 6.40
N VAL A 19 7.98 14.40 6.05
CA VAL A 19 7.63 13.06 6.49
C VAL A 19 8.29 12.01 5.61
N ARG A 20 9.14 11.18 6.23
CA ARG A 20 9.77 10.02 5.58
C ARG A 20 9.03 8.72 5.81
N GLU A 21 8.29 8.62 6.91
CA GLU A 21 7.61 7.41 7.32
C GLU A 21 6.20 7.77 7.76
N LEU A 22 5.20 7.06 7.22
CA LEU A 22 3.80 7.30 7.52
C LEU A 22 3.11 5.98 7.84
N VAL A 23 2.64 5.85 9.08
CA VAL A 23 1.97 4.64 9.58
C VAL A 23 0.50 4.97 9.81
N LEU A 24 -0.37 4.36 9.01
CA LEU A 24 -1.81 4.59 9.00
C LEU A 24 -2.60 3.32 9.34
N ASP A 25 -1.98 2.40 10.06
CA ASP A 25 -2.56 1.11 10.39
C ASP A 25 -3.85 1.25 11.21
N ASN A 26 -4.76 0.29 11.05
CA ASN A 26 -6.04 0.22 11.77
C ASN A 26 -6.93 1.48 11.61
N CYS A 27 -6.70 2.25 10.55
CA CYS A 27 -7.54 3.37 10.17
C CYS A 27 -8.68 2.91 9.27
N ARG A 28 -9.74 3.72 9.15
CA ARG A 28 -10.84 3.44 8.24
C ARG A 28 -10.60 4.17 6.91
N ALA A 29 -10.38 3.41 5.84
CA ALA A 29 -10.47 3.91 4.47
C ALA A 29 -11.91 4.27 4.13
N ASP A 30 -12.09 5.34 3.36
CA ASP A 30 -13.41 5.82 2.93
C ASP A 30 -13.77 5.06 1.65
N GLU A 31 -14.85 4.26 1.68
CA GLU A 31 -15.25 3.37 0.58
C GLU A 31 -14.13 2.44 0.07
N GLY A 32 -13.16 2.09 0.92
CA GLY A 32 -12.02 1.26 0.54
C GLY A 32 -11.01 1.97 -0.37
N LYS A 33 -10.99 3.30 -0.36
CA LYS A 33 -10.02 4.16 -1.07
C LYS A 33 -9.17 4.97 -0.10
N ILE A 34 -7.97 5.34 -0.56
CA ILE A 34 -7.03 6.17 0.21
C ILE A 34 -7.53 7.62 0.21
N LYS A 35 -7.64 8.26 1.38
CA LYS A 35 -8.11 9.65 1.48
C LYS A 35 -7.17 10.47 2.37
N GLY A 36 -6.77 11.63 1.89
CA GLY A 36 -5.87 12.55 2.58
C GLY A 36 -4.37 12.36 2.27
N LEU A 37 -4.01 11.34 1.50
CA LEU A 37 -2.66 11.18 0.97
C LEU A 37 -2.54 11.95 -0.35
N THR A 38 -1.59 12.88 -0.45
CA THR A 38 -1.36 13.73 -1.62
C THR A 38 0.05 13.51 -2.18
N ALA A 39 0.38 14.15 -3.30
CA ALA A 39 1.74 14.12 -3.85
C ALA A 39 2.75 14.96 -3.04
N ASP A 40 2.29 15.69 -2.00
CA ASP A 40 3.13 16.56 -1.17
C ASP A 40 4.09 15.77 -0.27
N PHE A 41 3.84 14.46 -0.10
CA PHE A 41 4.69 13.51 0.61
C PHE A 41 5.93 13.12 -0.23
N VAL A 42 6.63 14.13 -0.75
CA VAL A 42 7.73 14.00 -1.72
C VAL A 42 8.94 13.26 -1.16
N ASN A 43 9.11 13.23 0.17
CA ASN A 43 10.19 12.54 0.85
C ASN A 43 9.78 11.25 1.55
N LEU A 44 8.55 10.77 1.32
CA LEU A 44 8.07 9.54 1.93
C LEU A 44 8.82 8.33 1.36
N GLU A 45 9.43 7.55 2.26
CA GLU A 45 10.18 6.33 1.95
C GLU A 45 9.43 5.07 2.41
N PHE A 46 8.67 5.18 3.50
CA PHE A 46 7.88 4.08 4.07
C PHE A 46 6.42 4.47 4.27
N LEU A 47 5.51 3.64 3.77
CA LEU A 47 4.07 3.79 3.93
C LEU A 47 3.46 2.49 4.45
N SER A 48 2.80 2.56 5.61
CA SER A 48 2.06 1.44 6.19
C SER A 48 0.56 1.72 6.22
N LEU A 49 -0.19 0.81 5.64
CA LEU A 49 -1.65 0.85 5.48
C LEU A 49 -2.20 -0.53 5.86
N ILE A 50 -1.86 -1.04 7.04
CA ILE A 50 -2.28 -2.39 7.47
C ILE A 50 -3.69 -2.34 8.06
N ASN A 51 -4.55 -3.30 7.67
CA ASN A 51 -5.90 -3.45 8.19
C ASN A 51 -6.73 -2.16 8.10
N VAL A 52 -6.68 -1.49 6.94
CA VAL A 52 -7.42 -0.24 6.71
C VAL A 52 -8.70 -0.40 5.90
N GLY A 53 -8.96 -1.62 5.41
CA GLY A 53 -10.13 -1.95 4.61
C GLY A 53 -10.05 -1.46 3.15
N LEU A 54 -8.84 -1.31 2.59
CA LEU A 54 -8.66 -0.94 1.19
C LEU A 54 -9.18 -2.03 0.24
N LEU A 55 -9.85 -1.60 -0.82
CA LEU A 55 -10.33 -2.45 -1.91
C LEU A 55 -9.44 -2.32 -3.17
N SER A 56 -8.81 -1.16 -3.34
CA SER A 56 -7.90 -0.87 -4.45
C SER A 56 -6.89 0.20 -4.04
N VAL A 57 -5.76 0.24 -4.75
CA VAL A 57 -4.70 1.25 -4.61
C VAL A 57 -4.58 2.14 -5.85
N SER A 58 -5.56 2.07 -6.76
CA SER A 58 -5.64 2.85 -8.00
C SER A 58 -5.56 4.37 -7.78
N ASN A 59 -6.02 4.85 -6.63
CA ASN A 59 -6.06 6.28 -6.31
C ASN A 59 -4.84 6.78 -5.52
N LEU A 60 -3.75 6.00 -5.49
CA LEU A 60 -2.49 6.45 -4.90
C LEU A 60 -1.92 7.66 -5.66
N PRO A 61 -1.47 8.71 -4.95
CA PRO A 61 -0.68 9.76 -5.57
C PRO A 61 0.68 9.22 -6.00
N LYS A 62 1.36 9.95 -6.88
CA LYS A 62 2.73 9.63 -7.27
C LYS A 62 3.68 9.93 -6.11
N LEU A 63 4.32 8.90 -5.56
CA LEU A 63 5.26 9.01 -4.44
C LEU A 63 6.60 8.45 -4.88
N GLY A 64 7.42 9.32 -5.46
CA GLY A 64 8.65 8.92 -6.15
C GLY A 64 9.70 8.30 -5.23
N LYS A 65 9.69 8.56 -3.92
CA LYS A 65 10.73 8.07 -2.99
C LYS A 65 10.32 6.85 -2.16
N VAL A 66 9.08 6.38 -2.29
CA VAL A 66 8.60 5.24 -1.49
C VAL A 66 9.35 3.99 -1.92
N LYS A 67 10.02 3.37 -0.96
CA LYS A 67 10.77 2.12 -1.12
C LYS A 67 10.02 0.94 -0.54
N LYS A 68 9.23 1.16 0.51
CA LYS A 68 8.52 0.10 1.23
C LYS A 68 7.05 0.45 1.45
N LEU A 69 6.18 -0.47 1.05
CA LEU A 69 4.72 -0.35 1.15
C LEU A 69 4.13 -1.60 1.84
N GLU A 70 3.47 -1.39 2.97
CA GLU A 70 2.75 -2.44 3.72
C GLU A 70 1.24 -2.28 3.51
N LEU A 71 0.61 -3.27 2.87
CA LEU A 71 -0.83 -3.30 2.59
C LEU A 71 -1.49 -4.55 3.19
N SER A 72 -0.90 -5.14 4.22
CA SER A 72 -1.40 -6.37 4.82
C SER A 72 -2.81 -6.22 5.40
N ASP A 73 -3.54 -7.34 5.46
CA ASP A 73 -4.89 -7.42 6.06
C ASP A 73 -5.90 -6.44 5.46
N ASN A 74 -5.76 -6.13 4.17
CA ASN A 74 -6.75 -5.38 3.41
C ASN A 74 -7.65 -6.31 2.59
N ARG A 75 -8.46 -5.73 1.72
CA ARG A 75 -9.38 -6.46 0.83
C ARG A 75 -9.08 -6.14 -0.62
N ILE A 76 -7.82 -5.86 -0.94
CA ILE A 76 -7.38 -5.47 -2.27
C ILE A 76 -7.57 -6.65 -3.21
N SER A 77 -8.28 -6.41 -4.31
CA SER A 77 -8.52 -7.40 -5.36
C SER A 77 -8.07 -6.90 -6.74
N SER A 78 -7.82 -5.60 -6.92
CA SER A 78 -7.41 -5.00 -8.20
C SER A 78 -6.69 -3.66 -8.04
N GLY A 79 -6.06 -3.18 -9.13
CA GLY A 79 -5.39 -1.87 -9.17
C GLY A 79 -3.94 -1.89 -8.70
N LEU A 80 -3.26 -3.04 -8.74
CA LEU A 80 -1.84 -3.14 -8.41
C LEU A 80 -0.93 -2.70 -9.58
N ASP A 81 -1.46 -2.68 -10.80
CA ASP A 81 -0.81 -2.25 -12.02
C ASP A 81 -0.31 -0.80 -11.95
N VAL A 82 -1.05 0.08 -11.26
CA VAL A 82 -0.63 1.49 -11.10
C VAL A 82 0.55 1.66 -10.15
N LEU A 83 0.90 0.66 -9.33
CA LEU A 83 1.98 0.78 -8.35
C LEU A 83 3.33 1.05 -9.03
N ALA A 84 3.58 0.44 -10.19
CA ALA A 84 4.80 0.68 -10.97
C ALA A 84 4.93 2.14 -11.44
N GLU A 85 3.80 2.77 -11.81
CA GLU A 85 3.77 4.16 -12.28
C GLU A 85 3.85 5.15 -11.11
N LYS A 86 3.13 4.87 -10.02
CA LYS A 86 3.02 5.77 -8.86
C LYS A 86 4.22 5.67 -7.92
N LEU A 87 4.79 4.48 -7.78
CA LEU A 87 5.89 4.17 -6.84
C LEU A 87 7.07 3.55 -7.60
N PRO A 88 7.75 4.33 -8.47
CA PRO A 88 8.79 3.80 -9.36
C PRO A 88 10.03 3.25 -8.64
N ASN A 89 10.22 3.60 -7.36
CA ASN A 89 11.35 3.16 -6.53
C ASN A 89 10.96 2.11 -5.48
N LEU A 90 9.79 1.48 -5.63
CA LEU A 90 9.31 0.47 -4.69
C LEU A 90 10.17 -0.80 -4.77
N THR A 91 10.73 -1.19 -3.63
CA THR A 91 11.59 -2.39 -3.50
C THR A 91 10.95 -3.46 -2.62
N HIS A 92 10.07 -3.05 -1.70
CA HIS A 92 9.39 -3.93 -0.76
C HIS A 92 7.89 -3.70 -0.80
N LEU A 93 7.11 -4.76 -1.06
CA LEU A 93 5.66 -4.71 -1.07
C LEU A 93 5.10 -5.92 -0.31
N ASN A 94 4.28 -5.64 0.70
CA ASN A 94 3.57 -6.67 1.43
C ASN A 94 2.07 -6.60 1.13
N LEU A 95 1.53 -7.70 0.59
CA LEU A 95 0.12 -7.85 0.24
C LEU A 95 -0.53 -9.03 1.00
N SER A 96 0.10 -9.52 2.06
CA SER A 96 -0.45 -10.62 2.88
C SER A 96 -1.87 -10.29 3.38
N GLY A 97 -2.72 -11.30 3.55
CA GLY A 97 -4.09 -11.08 4.04
C GLY A 97 -5.04 -10.35 3.08
N ASN A 98 -4.67 -10.12 1.82
CA ASN A 98 -5.56 -9.54 0.80
C ASN A 98 -6.34 -10.59 0.00
N LYS A 99 -7.32 -10.14 -0.80
CA LYS A 99 -8.17 -10.97 -1.65
C LYS A 99 -7.60 -11.20 -3.06
N LEU A 100 -6.27 -11.25 -3.18
CA LEU A 100 -5.58 -11.49 -4.46
C LEU A 100 -5.70 -12.95 -4.93
N LYS A 101 -6.28 -13.85 -4.12
CA LYS A 101 -6.51 -15.25 -4.48
C LYS A 101 -7.43 -15.42 -5.69
N ASP A 102 -8.31 -14.45 -5.97
CA ASP A 102 -9.25 -14.49 -7.10
C ASP A 102 -8.61 -14.09 -8.45
N ILE A 103 -7.48 -13.38 -8.46
CA ILE A 103 -6.75 -13.04 -9.70
C ILE A 103 -5.78 -14.14 -10.14
N SER A 104 -5.71 -15.25 -9.41
CA SER A 104 -4.85 -16.41 -9.72
C SER A 104 -5.44 -17.35 -10.79
N THR A 105 -6.33 -16.87 -11.66
CA THR A 105 -6.87 -17.64 -12.80
C THR A 105 -6.43 -17.14 -14.17
N THR A 106 -5.56 -16.12 -14.26
CA THR A 106 -4.92 -15.77 -15.54
C THR A 106 -3.43 -15.54 -15.37
N GLN A 107 -2.68 -16.59 -15.72
CA GLN A 107 -1.32 -16.60 -16.26
C GLN A 107 -0.35 -15.50 -15.81
N HIS A 108 0.74 -15.92 -15.14
CA HIS A 108 2.06 -15.29 -15.23
C HIS A 108 2.07 -13.75 -15.29
N SER A 109 1.38 -13.08 -14.38
CA SER A 109 1.59 -11.63 -14.20
C SER A 109 2.78 -11.45 -13.28
N THR A 110 3.96 -11.76 -13.81
CA THR A 110 5.20 -11.13 -13.36
C THR A 110 5.01 -9.64 -13.64
N VAL A 111 4.56 -8.90 -12.64
CA VAL A 111 4.63 -7.44 -12.67
C VAL A 111 6.13 -7.15 -12.75
N SER A 112 6.62 -6.97 -13.98
CA SER A 112 8.02 -6.70 -14.27
C SER A 112 8.31 -5.26 -13.84
N LEU A 113 8.43 -5.08 -12.53
CA LEU A 113 9.04 -3.90 -11.96
C LEU A 113 10.52 -3.98 -12.32
N SER A 114 11.08 -2.89 -12.84
CA SER A 114 12.48 -2.79 -13.25
C SER A 114 13.48 -2.93 -12.07
N THR A 115 12.96 -3.08 -10.86
CA THR A 115 13.68 -3.41 -9.63
C THR A 115 13.13 -4.71 -9.06
N PRO A 116 13.96 -5.60 -8.48
CA PRO A 116 13.49 -6.83 -7.86
C PRO A 116 12.56 -6.46 -6.69
N LEU A 117 11.26 -6.50 -6.93
CA LEU A 117 10.26 -6.28 -5.89
C LEU A 117 10.20 -7.54 -5.04
N TYR A 118 10.65 -7.46 -3.79
CA TYR A 118 10.45 -8.53 -2.83
C TYR A 118 8.96 -8.53 -2.45
N VAL A 119 8.16 -9.31 -3.18
CA VAL A 119 6.79 -9.64 -2.80
C VAL A 119 6.89 -10.83 -1.86
N PHE A 120 6.68 -10.62 -0.56
CA PHE A 120 6.57 -11.73 0.37
C PHE A 120 5.33 -12.55 -0.01
N PRO A 121 5.51 -13.82 -0.45
CA PRO A 121 4.38 -14.67 -0.78
C PRO A 121 3.55 -14.89 0.48
N CYS A 122 2.23 -14.90 0.31
CA CYS A 122 1.28 -15.32 1.31
C CYS A 122 1.59 -16.79 1.68
N GLU A 123 2.36 -17.00 2.75
CA GLU A 123 2.50 -18.32 3.37
C GLU A 123 1.14 -18.70 3.96
N ASN A 124 0.29 -19.32 3.14
CA ASN A 124 -0.79 -20.15 3.66
C ASN A 124 -0.10 -21.34 4.35
N PHE A 125 0.12 -21.25 5.66
CA PHE A 125 0.09 -22.45 6.47
C PHE A 125 -1.33 -23.00 6.38
N GLY A 126 -1.53 -23.92 5.43
CA GLY A 126 -2.67 -24.80 5.45
C GLY A 126 -2.63 -25.56 6.76
N THR A 127 -3.51 -25.21 7.69
CA THR A 127 -3.89 -26.15 8.74
C THR A 127 -4.74 -27.22 8.07
N GLY A 128 -4.09 -28.32 7.72
CA GLY A 128 -4.79 -29.56 7.45
C GLY A 128 -5.47 -30.03 8.73
N ILE A 129 -6.79 -30.14 8.68
CA ILE A 129 -7.60 -31.17 9.33
C ILE A 129 -8.87 -31.35 8.51
#